data_AF-A0A7W1FZH1-F1
#
_entry.id   AF-A0A7W1FZH1-F1
#
_cell.length_a   1.000
_cell.length_b   1.000
_cell.length_c   1.000
_cell.angle_alpha   90.00
_cell.angle_beta   90.00
_cell.angle_gamma   90.00
#
_symmetry.space_group_name_H-M   'P 1'
#
loop_
_entity.id
_entity.type
_entity.pdbx_description
1 polymer ?
#
loop_
_entity_poly.entity_id
_entity_poly.type
_entity_poly.pdbx_seq_one_letter_code
_entity_poly.pdbx_strand_id
1 'polypeptide(L)'
;MYTLSEQQIDLILNDIKSRGVEMEDLQLNLLDHICCIIECELELDGNFENFYQEIIPRFFKKELKEIEEETIFLLTFKNYYAMKKSMIRTGVISVIALIAGSFFKIMHWPGASILLVLGIGGISLIFLPLMFLLKTKDSNSKRDKLIVAISSVIGILLCLATLFSVMHWPGARNGFFWLTAISISTFILIPVYFFTGIRNPDTKVNTIVTSIVLIGATGLLFTMINLRPAKQQIQIKMYSYIQSEELLQRMQRKL
;
A
#
# COMPACT_ATOMS: atom_id res chain seq x y z
N MET A 1 -28.88 -44.38 12.68
CA MET A 1 -28.57 -42.96 12.57
C MET A 1 -29.81 -42.20 12.94
N TYR A 2 -29.69 -41.34 13.94
CA TYR A 2 -30.73 -40.40 14.29
C TYR A 2 -30.85 -39.36 13.16
N THR A 3 -32.05 -38.86 12.86
CA THR A 3 -32.25 -37.83 11.84
C THR A 3 -32.75 -36.57 12.51
N LEU A 4 -32.01 -35.48 12.37
CA LEU A 4 -32.39 -34.19 12.95
C LEU A 4 -33.58 -33.59 12.21
N SER A 5 -34.51 -33.02 12.97
CA SER A 5 -35.59 -32.20 12.42
C SER A 5 -35.10 -30.78 12.10
N GLU A 6 -35.76 -30.09 11.16
CA GLU A 6 -35.44 -28.69 10.82
C GLU A 6 -35.48 -27.78 12.06
N GLN A 7 -36.43 -28.03 12.97
CA GLN A 7 -36.54 -27.27 14.23
C GLN A 7 -35.30 -27.44 15.13
N GLN A 8 -34.72 -28.65 15.19
CA GLN A 8 -33.51 -28.90 15.98
C GLN A 8 -32.28 -28.25 15.34
N ILE A 9 -32.20 -28.26 14.01
CA ILE A 9 -31.12 -27.58 13.26
C ILE A 9 -31.18 -26.07 13.51
N ASP A 10 -32.37 -25.48 13.44
CA ASP A 10 -32.58 -24.05 13.73
C ASP A 10 -32.24 -23.71 15.17
N LEU A 11 -32.56 -24.58 16.13
CA LEU A 11 -32.19 -24.40 17.54
C LEU A 11 -30.66 -24.36 17.70
N ILE A 12 -29.93 -25.30 17.10
CA ILE A 12 -28.46 -25.33 17.15
C ILE A 12 -27.87 -24.06 16.53
N LEU A 13 -28.35 -23.66 15.36
CA LEU A 13 -27.84 -22.47 14.66
C LEU A 13 -28.08 -21.18 15.47
N ASN A 14 -29.27 -21.05 16.07
CA ASN A 14 -29.59 -19.90 16.91
C ASN A 14 -28.77 -19.89 18.21
N ASP A 15 -28.51 -21.06 18.81
CA ASP A 15 -27.66 -21.16 19.99
C ASP A 15 -26.21 -20.74 19.67
N ILE A 16 -25.63 -21.23 18.56
CA ILE A 16 -24.28 -20.83 18.09
C ILE A 16 -24.18 -19.30 17.92
N LYS A 17 -25.19 -18.68 17.27
CA LYS A 17 -25.27 -17.23 17.10
C LYS A 17 -25.35 -16.50 18.44
N SER A 18 -26.20 -16.98 19.34
CA SER A 18 -26.40 -16.36 20.66
C SER A 18 -25.14 -16.41 21.54
N ARG A 19 -24.28 -17.40 21.34
CA ARG A 19 -23.00 -17.58 22.04
C ARG A 19 -21.86 -16.74 21.46
N GLY A 20 -22.13 -15.88 20.48
CA GLY A 20 -21.20 -14.85 20.01
C GLY A 20 -20.33 -15.23 18.81
N VAL A 21 -20.70 -16.27 18.06
CA VAL A 21 -20.09 -16.55 16.75
C VAL A 21 -20.84 -15.73 15.68
N GLU A 22 -20.19 -14.71 15.12
CA GLU A 22 -20.75 -13.79 14.13
C GLU A 22 -20.39 -14.20 12.68
N MET A 23 -19.24 -14.85 12.46
CA MET A 23 -18.81 -15.25 11.12
C MET A 23 -19.71 -16.36 10.54
N GLU A 24 -20.40 -16.06 9.44
CA GLU A 24 -21.36 -16.97 8.79
C GLU A 24 -20.72 -18.30 8.36
N ASP A 25 -19.54 -18.26 7.73
CA ASP A 25 -18.81 -19.47 7.35
C ASP A 25 -18.49 -20.35 8.57
N LEU A 26 -18.16 -19.74 9.71
CA LEU A 26 -17.85 -20.48 10.94
C LEU A 26 -19.11 -21.05 11.58
N GLN A 27 -20.22 -20.30 11.58
CA GLN A 27 -21.53 -20.79 12.03
C GLN A 27 -21.94 -22.05 11.27
N LEU A 28 -21.83 -22.03 9.94
CA LEU A 28 -22.19 -23.17 9.10
C LEU A 28 -21.27 -24.37 9.31
N ASN A 29 -19.96 -24.16 9.45
CA ASN A 29 -19.02 -25.25 9.75
C ASN A 29 -19.29 -25.88 11.13
N LEU A 30 -19.58 -25.06 12.15
CA LEU A 30 -19.93 -25.55 13.48
C LEU A 30 -21.27 -26.29 13.47
N LEU A 31 -22.28 -25.75 12.79
CA LEU A 31 -23.58 -26.39 12.62
C LEU A 31 -23.44 -27.77 11.98
N ASP A 32 -22.73 -27.86 10.84
CA ASP A 32 -22.52 -29.12 10.12
C ASP A 32 -21.82 -30.16 11.00
N HIS A 33 -20.76 -29.75 11.72
CA HIS A 33 -20.03 -30.67 12.58
C HIS A 33 -20.87 -31.14 13.78
N ILE A 34 -21.63 -30.24 14.42
CA ILE A 34 -22.52 -30.59 15.53
C ILE A 34 -23.63 -31.53 15.06
N CYS A 35 -24.29 -31.22 13.94
CA CYS A 35 -25.34 -32.07 13.37
C CYS A 35 -24.79 -33.48 13.07
N CYS A 36 -23.62 -33.56 12.44
CA CYS A 36 -22.98 -34.84 12.12
C CYS A 36 -22.69 -35.69 13.36
N ILE A 37 -22.19 -35.07 14.45
CA ILE A 37 -21.96 -35.79 15.72
C ILE A 37 -23.28 -36.30 16.29
N ILE A 38 -24.34 -35.47 16.30
CA ILE A 38 -25.63 -35.88 16.86
C ILE A 38 -26.24 -37.02 16.06
N GLU A 39 -26.23 -36.96 14.73
CA GLU A 39 -26.79 -38.02 13.88
C GLU A 39 -26.05 -39.36 14.00
N CYS A 40 -24.75 -39.32 14.33
CA CYS A 40 -23.90 -40.48 14.50
C CYS A 40 -23.95 -41.08 15.92
N GLU A 41 -23.91 -40.25 16.95
CA GLU A 41 -23.72 -40.69 18.34
C GLU A 41 -25.03 -40.76 19.15
N LEU A 42 -26.13 -40.12 18.71
CA LEU A 42 -27.41 -40.14 19.43
C LEU A 42 -28.18 -41.46 19.19
N GLU A 43 -28.59 -42.10 20.29
CA GLU A 43 -29.47 -43.28 20.27
C GLU A 43 -30.89 -42.92 19.77
N LEU A 44 -31.60 -43.86 19.14
CA LEU A 44 -32.90 -43.61 18.47
C LEU A 44 -34.01 -43.12 19.43
N ASP A 45 -33.89 -43.45 20.72
CA ASP A 45 -34.76 -43.06 21.83
C ASP A 45 -34.11 -42.05 22.79
N GLY A 46 -32.94 -41.52 22.42
CA GLY A 46 -32.19 -40.55 23.21
C GLY A 46 -32.84 -39.16 23.27
N ASN A 47 -32.62 -38.46 24.38
CA ASN A 47 -33.07 -37.08 24.54
C ASN A 47 -32.07 -36.11 23.89
N PHE A 48 -32.50 -35.46 22.81
CA PHE A 48 -31.71 -34.47 22.06
C PHE A 48 -31.15 -33.36 22.95
N GLU A 49 -31.96 -32.78 23.85
CA GLU A 49 -31.55 -31.62 24.65
C GLU A 49 -30.40 -31.99 25.59
N ASN A 50 -30.54 -33.12 26.30
CA ASN A 50 -29.49 -33.60 27.19
C ASN A 50 -28.20 -33.91 26.41
N PHE A 51 -28.33 -34.57 25.26
CA PHE A 51 -27.18 -34.93 24.45
C PHE A 51 -26.47 -33.72 23.84
N TYR A 52 -27.23 -32.70 23.40
CA TYR A 52 -26.69 -31.45 22.90
C TYR A 52 -25.89 -30.70 23.98
N GLN A 53 -26.40 -30.64 25.20
CA GLN A 53 -25.70 -30.01 26.34
C GLN A 53 -24.39 -30.75 26.70
N GLU A 54 -24.27 -32.04 26.39
CA GLU A 54 -23.04 -32.82 26.55
C GLU A 54 -22.03 -32.63 25.40
N ILE A 55 -22.52 -32.34 24.19
CA ILE A 55 -21.69 -32.16 23.00
C ILE A 55 -21.14 -30.74 22.91
N ILE A 56 -21.96 -29.72 23.17
CA ILE A 56 -21.58 -28.32 22.94
C ILE A 56 -20.28 -27.91 23.67
N PRO A 57 -19.96 -28.36 24.91
CA PRO A 57 -18.71 -28.03 25.59
C PRO A 57 -17.48 -28.72 24.99
N ARG A 58 -17.63 -29.70 24.08
CA ARG A 58 -16.49 -30.36 23.40
C ARG A 58 -15.79 -29.41 22.42
N PHE A 59 -16.48 -28.35 21.97
CA PHE A 59 -15.99 -27.43 20.93
C PHE A 59 -15.14 -26.28 21.47
N PHE A 60 -15.24 -25.96 22.77
CA PHE A 60 -14.56 -24.83 23.39
C PHE A 60 -14.08 -25.14 24.80
N LYS A 61 -13.09 -24.40 25.29
CA LYS A 61 -12.54 -24.48 26.64
C LYS A 61 -13.22 -23.53 27.61
N LYS A 62 -13.56 -22.33 27.16
CA LYS A 62 -14.26 -21.32 27.99
C LYS A 62 -15.60 -20.95 27.40
N GLU A 63 -15.60 -20.41 26.18
CA GLU A 63 -16.78 -19.91 25.49
C GLU A 63 -16.66 -20.17 23.99
N LEU A 64 -17.78 -20.41 23.31
CA LEU A 64 -17.79 -20.73 21.87
C LEU A 64 -17.18 -19.60 21.01
N LYS A 65 -17.30 -18.34 21.46
CA LYS A 65 -16.72 -17.16 20.82
C LYS A 65 -15.19 -17.24 20.65
N GLU A 66 -14.48 -17.99 21.50
CA GLU A 66 -13.02 -18.10 21.42
C GLU A 66 -12.55 -18.68 20.08
N ILE A 67 -13.34 -19.58 19.46
CA ILE A 67 -13.04 -20.19 18.17
C ILE A 67 -13.00 -19.13 17.06
N GLU A 68 -13.92 -18.17 17.11
CA GLU A 68 -13.94 -17.03 16.19
C GLU A 68 -12.75 -16.10 16.43
N GLU A 69 -12.46 -15.79 17.70
CA GLU A 69 -11.32 -14.95 18.06
C GLU A 69 -9.99 -15.56 17.60
N GLU A 70 -9.79 -16.86 17.80
CA GLU A 70 -8.61 -17.60 17.31
C GLU A 70 -8.54 -17.62 15.77
N THR A 71 -9.68 -17.81 15.10
CA THR A 71 -9.76 -17.81 13.64
C THR A 71 -9.42 -16.43 13.07
N ILE A 72 -10.02 -15.36 13.62
CA ILE A 72 -9.73 -13.98 13.25
C ILE A 72 -8.27 -13.65 13.51
N PHE A 73 -7.73 -14.09 14.65
CA PHE A 73 -6.32 -13.96 14.98
C PHE A 73 -5.47 -14.61 13.86
N LEU A 74 -5.65 -15.91 13.60
CA LEU A 74 -4.90 -16.64 12.59
C LEU A 74 -5.01 -16.02 11.18
N LEU A 75 -6.21 -15.63 10.75
CA LEU A 75 -6.44 -14.97 9.47
C LEU A 75 -5.74 -13.61 9.39
N THR A 76 -5.82 -12.83 10.47
CA THR A 76 -5.17 -11.51 10.56
C THR A 76 -3.66 -11.66 10.53
N PHE A 77 -3.08 -12.59 11.29
CA PHE A 77 -1.64 -12.85 11.30
C PHE A 77 -1.16 -13.41 9.96
N LYS A 78 -1.86 -14.38 9.35
CA LYS A 78 -1.50 -14.93 8.03
C LYS A 78 -1.47 -13.85 6.95
N ASN A 79 -2.51 -13.02 6.87
CA ASN A 79 -2.58 -11.91 5.92
C ASN A 79 -1.51 -10.85 6.22
N TYR A 80 -1.23 -10.57 7.49
CA TYR A 80 -0.15 -9.67 7.90
C TYR A 80 1.23 -10.17 7.43
N TYR A 81 1.56 -11.45 7.65
CA TYR A 81 2.83 -12.02 7.18
C TYR A 81 2.93 -12.07 5.65
N ALA A 82 1.83 -12.39 4.96
CA ALA A 82 1.77 -12.36 3.50
C ALA A 82 2.02 -10.95 2.96
N MET A 83 1.38 -9.93 3.55
CA MET A 83 1.57 -8.52 3.22
C MET A 83 3.02 -8.07 3.45
N LYS A 84 3.63 -8.45 4.59
CA LYS A 84 5.03 -8.15 4.91
C LYS A 84 6.00 -8.78 3.90
N LYS A 85 5.79 -10.06 3.55
CA LYS A 85 6.61 -10.75 2.54
C LYS A 85 6.42 -10.14 1.15
N SER A 86 5.20 -9.76 0.80
CA SER A 86 4.91 -9.08 -0.48
C SER A 86 5.59 -7.72 -0.56
N MET A 87 5.48 -6.90 0.49
CA MET A 87 6.15 -5.60 0.59
C MET A 87 7.67 -5.73 0.37
N ILE A 88 8.34 -6.66 1.06
CA ILE A 88 9.80 -6.83 0.91
C ILE A 88 10.16 -7.27 -0.52
N ARG A 89 9.46 -8.26 -1.08
CA ARG A 89 9.73 -8.75 -2.45
C ARG A 89 9.54 -7.64 -3.49
N THR A 90 8.44 -6.92 -3.43
CA THR A 90 8.12 -5.83 -4.37
C THR A 90 9.10 -4.67 -4.23
N GLY A 91 9.51 -4.32 -3.01
CA GLY A 91 10.55 -3.32 -2.75
C GLY A 91 11.88 -3.70 -3.38
N VAL A 92 12.37 -4.93 -3.15
CA VAL A 92 13.63 -5.42 -3.72
C VAL A 92 13.60 -5.44 -5.25
N ILE A 93 12.55 -6.00 -5.84
CA ILE A 93 12.38 -6.05 -7.30
C ILE A 93 12.38 -4.65 -7.90
N SER A 94 11.68 -3.71 -7.25
CA SER A 94 11.57 -2.34 -7.75
C SER A 94 12.90 -1.57 -7.68
N VAL A 95 13.69 -1.78 -6.62
CA VAL A 95 15.04 -1.19 -6.49
C VAL A 95 15.97 -1.74 -7.56
N ILE A 96 15.95 -3.07 -7.78
CA ILE A 96 16.75 -3.70 -8.86
C ILE A 96 16.35 -3.14 -10.22
N ALA A 97 15.05 -3.04 -10.50
CA ALA A 97 14.52 -2.48 -11.74
C ALA A 97 14.93 -1.00 -11.91
N LEU A 98 14.93 -0.21 -10.84
CA LEU A 98 15.38 1.18 -10.86
C LEU A 98 16.87 1.33 -11.19
N ILE A 99 17.72 0.53 -10.55
CA ILE A 99 19.17 0.55 -10.78
C ILE A 99 19.46 0.10 -12.22
N ALA A 100 18.87 -1.02 -12.65
CA ALA A 100 19.02 -1.53 -14.01
C ALA A 100 18.49 -0.54 -15.05
N GLY A 101 17.31 0.04 -14.82
CA GLY A 101 16.72 1.05 -15.71
C GLY A 101 17.55 2.32 -15.81
N SER A 102 18.13 2.77 -14.70
CA SER A 102 19.05 3.92 -14.67
C SER A 102 20.34 3.61 -15.45
N PHE A 103 20.90 2.41 -15.27
CA PHE A 103 22.08 1.96 -16.01
C PHE A 103 21.79 1.87 -17.52
N PHE A 104 20.64 1.30 -17.91
CA PHE A 104 20.23 1.20 -19.31
C PHE A 104 20.02 2.59 -19.93
N LYS A 105 19.51 3.55 -19.15
CA LYS A 105 19.36 4.93 -19.62
C LYS A 105 20.70 5.58 -19.91
N ILE A 106 21.72 5.34 -19.08
CA ILE A 106 23.09 5.85 -19.29
C ILE A 106 23.73 5.18 -20.51
N MET A 107 23.54 3.87 -20.67
CA MET A 107 24.09 3.10 -21.80
C MET A 107 23.30 3.27 -23.11
N HIS A 108 22.22 4.06 -23.11
CA HIS A 108 21.28 4.23 -24.23
C HIS A 108 20.67 2.91 -24.73
N TRP A 109 20.56 1.90 -23.86
CA TRP A 109 20.01 0.60 -24.22
C TRP A 109 18.49 0.62 -24.30
N PRO A 110 17.90 -0.17 -25.22
CA PRO A 110 16.45 -0.30 -25.32
C PRO A 110 15.87 -0.87 -24.01
N GLY A 111 14.67 -0.42 -23.64
CA GLY A 111 13.97 -0.91 -22.44
C GLY A 111 14.24 -0.13 -21.14
N ALA A 112 15.15 0.86 -21.14
CA ALA A 112 15.42 1.71 -19.97
C ALA A 112 14.14 2.33 -19.38
N SER A 113 13.27 2.86 -20.26
CA SER A 113 12.00 3.47 -19.89
C SER A 113 11.09 2.48 -19.14
N ILE A 114 10.94 1.25 -19.65
CA ILE A 114 10.06 0.24 -19.05
C ILE A 114 10.53 -0.12 -17.63
N LEU A 115 11.84 -0.36 -17.47
CA LEU A 115 12.45 -0.65 -16.18
C LEU A 115 12.25 0.49 -15.17
N LEU A 116 12.38 1.75 -15.61
CA LEU A 116 12.14 2.92 -14.77
C LEU A 116 10.67 3.07 -14.38
N VAL A 117 9.71 2.82 -15.28
CA VAL A 117 8.28 2.80 -14.91
C VAL A 117 8.01 1.70 -13.89
N LEU A 118 8.45 0.48 -14.15
CA LEU A 118 8.19 -0.65 -13.26
C LEU A 118 8.83 -0.44 -11.89
N GLY A 119 10.05 0.11 -11.84
CA GLY A 119 10.74 0.42 -10.60
C GLY A 119 10.05 1.53 -9.80
N ILE A 120 9.86 2.72 -10.39
CA ILE A 120 9.25 3.85 -9.67
C ILE A 120 7.77 3.59 -9.37
N GLY A 121 7.05 3.00 -10.32
CA GLY A 121 5.66 2.59 -10.18
C GLY A 121 5.49 1.52 -9.10
N GLY A 122 6.36 0.51 -9.06
CA GLY A 122 6.34 -0.52 -8.03
C GLY A 122 6.58 0.04 -6.62
N ILE A 123 7.53 0.97 -6.47
CA ILE A 123 7.78 1.63 -5.18
C ILE A 123 6.56 2.47 -4.74
N SER A 124 6.03 3.27 -5.65
CA SER A 124 4.94 4.22 -5.34
C SER A 124 3.58 3.54 -5.14
N LEU A 125 3.21 2.57 -5.97
CA LEU A 125 1.86 2.00 -5.97
C LEU A 125 1.73 0.70 -5.19
N ILE A 126 2.85 0.02 -4.90
CA ILE A 126 2.81 -1.28 -4.20
C ILE A 126 3.57 -1.19 -2.87
N PHE A 127 4.85 -0.86 -2.89
CA PHE A 127 5.68 -0.89 -1.67
C PHE A 127 5.20 0.12 -0.61
N LEU A 128 5.05 1.40 -0.98
CA LEU A 128 4.66 2.48 -0.05
C LEU A 128 3.26 2.27 0.57
N PRO A 129 2.21 1.88 -0.18
CA PRO A 129 0.91 1.55 0.39
C PRO A 129 0.94 0.34 1.33
N LEU A 130 1.68 -0.71 0.99
CA LEU A 130 1.81 -1.89 1.87
C LEU A 130 2.57 -1.53 3.16
N MET A 131 3.62 -0.71 3.06
CA MET A 131 4.35 -0.19 4.22
C MET A 131 3.43 0.64 5.13
N PHE A 132 2.58 1.49 4.55
CA PHE A 132 1.58 2.26 5.28
C PHE A 132 0.62 1.33 6.05
N LEU A 133 0.04 0.33 5.39
CA LEU A 133 -0.92 -0.59 6.01
C LEU A 133 -0.29 -1.43 7.13
N LEU A 134 0.94 -1.93 6.95
CA LEU A 134 1.64 -2.70 7.98
C LEU A 134 1.99 -1.83 9.19
N LYS A 135 2.57 -0.65 8.95
CA LYS A 135 3.08 0.19 10.02
C LYS A 135 1.97 0.91 10.80
N THR A 136 0.81 1.13 10.18
CA THR A 136 -0.38 1.62 10.90
C THR A 136 -1.07 0.55 11.76
N LYS A 137 -0.92 -0.74 11.41
CA LYS A 137 -1.34 -1.86 12.26
C LYS A 137 -0.41 -2.06 13.45
N ASP A 138 0.90 -1.93 13.24
CA ASP A 138 1.90 -2.12 14.30
C ASP A 138 1.99 -0.95 15.28
N SER A 139 1.56 0.25 14.89
CA SER A 139 1.67 1.44 15.72
C SER A 139 0.51 1.57 16.72
N ASN A 140 0.82 1.76 18.00
CA ASN A 140 -0.17 1.98 19.06
C ASN A 140 -0.66 3.44 19.12
N SER A 141 0.10 4.40 18.59
CA SER A 141 -0.20 5.84 18.72
C SER A 141 -0.91 6.38 17.49
N LYS A 142 -2.03 7.10 17.69
CA LYS A 142 -2.76 7.80 16.60
C LYS A 142 -1.85 8.81 15.86
N ARG A 143 -0.89 9.42 16.56
CA ARG A 143 0.04 10.39 15.96
C ARG A 143 1.02 9.72 15.01
N ASP A 144 1.58 8.59 15.42
CA ASP A 144 2.52 7.82 14.61
C ASP A 144 1.84 7.29 13.34
N LYS A 145 0.58 6.83 13.45
CA LYS A 145 -0.24 6.48 12.27
C LYS A 145 -0.40 7.64 11.31
N LEU A 146 -0.67 8.84 11.82
CA LEU A 146 -0.84 10.05 11.01
C LEU A 146 0.46 10.49 10.34
N ILE A 147 1.61 10.39 11.03
CA ILE A 147 2.93 10.67 10.45
C ILE A 147 3.23 9.68 9.31
N VAL A 148 3.01 8.39 9.55
CA VAL A 148 3.21 7.35 8.53
C VAL A 148 2.28 7.59 7.34
N ALA A 149 1.01 7.96 7.56
CA ALA A 149 0.07 8.32 6.50
C ALA A 149 0.58 9.48 5.64
N ILE A 150 0.91 10.62 6.27
CA ILE A 150 1.39 11.82 5.59
C ILE A 150 2.68 11.53 4.83
N SER A 151 3.64 10.85 5.46
CA SER A 151 4.91 10.50 4.83
C SER A 151 4.74 9.57 3.63
N SER A 152 3.84 8.58 3.71
CA SER A 152 3.55 7.70 2.60
C SER A 152 2.89 8.44 1.44
N VAL A 153 1.91 9.30 1.70
CA VAL A 153 1.24 10.10 0.65
C VAL A 153 2.22 11.05 -0.04
N ILE A 154 3.05 11.77 0.73
CA ILE A 154 4.06 12.68 0.18
C ILE A 154 5.14 11.89 -0.58
N GLY A 155 5.55 10.72 -0.08
CA GLY A 155 6.49 9.83 -0.76
C GLY A 155 5.96 9.34 -2.12
N ILE A 156 4.68 8.94 -2.19
CA ILE A 156 4.02 8.55 -3.44
C ILE A 156 4.00 9.73 -4.41
N LEU A 157 3.64 10.92 -3.94
CA LEU A 157 3.62 12.14 -4.77
C LEU A 157 5.01 12.46 -5.33
N LEU A 158 6.07 12.34 -4.52
CA LEU A 158 7.46 12.55 -4.96
C LEU A 158 7.89 11.51 -6.00
N CYS A 159 7.57 10.22 -5.80
CA CYS A 159 7.86 9.17 -6.76
C CYS A 159 7.09 9.37 -8.08
N LEU A 160 5.84 9.81 -8.05
CA LEU A 160 5.11 10.12 -9.27
C LEU A 160 5.70 11.35 -9.96
N ALA A 161 6.09 12.38 -9.21
CA ALA A 161 6.74 13.56 -9.76
C ALA A 161 8.12 13.24 -10.39
N THR A 162 8.92 12.35 -9.79
CA THR A 162 10.16 11.85 -10.42
C THR A 162 9.85 11.10 -11.70
N LEU A 163 8.86 10.20 -11.70
CA LEU A 163 8.49 9.40 -12.86
C LEU A 163 8.10 10.29 -14.05
N PHE A 164 7.22 11.26 -13.83
CA PHE A 164 6.81 12.19 -14.88
C PHE A 164 8.00 12.99 -15.42
N SER A 165 8.86 13.49 -14.52
CA SER A 165 10.07 14.24 -14.88
C SER A 165 11.05 13.41 -15.72
N VAL A 166 11.29 12.17 -15.31
CA VAL A 166 12.20 11.23 -16.00
C VAL A 166 11.68 10.84 -17.38
N MET A 167 10.35 10.69 -17.52
CA MET A 167 9.69 10.24 -18.74
C MET A 167 9.28 11.35 -19.70
N HIS A 168 9.51 12.61 -19.34
CA HIS A 168 9.14 13.77 -20.15
C HIS A 168 7.66 13.76 -20.56
N TRP A 169 6.81 13.18 -19.71
CA TRP A 169 5.37 13.10 -19.89
C TRP A 169 4.73 14.49 -19.81
N PRO A 170 3.48 14.66 -20.30
CA PRO A 170 2.79 15.95 -20.24
C PRO A 170 2.81 16.52 -18.82
N GLY A 171 3.21 17.79 -18.69
CA GLY A 171 3.38 18.47 -17.39
C GLY A 171 4.79 18.40 -16.79
N ALA A 172 5.65 17.48 -17.24
CA ALA A 172 7.05 17.42 -16.80
C ALA A 172 7.87 18.63 -17.28
N ARG A 173 7.60 19.09 -18.51
CA ARG A 173 8.34 20.20 -19.15
C ARG A 173 8.27 21.51 -18.38
N ASN A 174 7.15 21.76 -17.69
CA ASN A 174 6.94 22.98 -16.93
C ASN A 174 7.49 22.90 -15.50
N GLY A 175 8.00 21.73 -15.07
CA GLY A 175 8.53 21.51 -13.72
C GLY A 175 7.50 21.64 -12.59
N PHE A 176 6.22 21.86 -12.91
CA PHE A 176 5.17 22.16 -11.93
C PHE A 176 4.98 21.04 -10.92
N PHE A 177 4.74 19.81 -11.38
CA PHE A 177 4.54 18.64 -10.51
C PHE A 177 5.73 18.37 -9.57
N TRP A 178 6.94 18.58 -10.08
CA TRP A 178 8.17 18.43 -9.32
C TRP A 178 8.30 19.51 -8.23
N LEU A 179 8.08 20.77 -8.58
CA LEU A 179 8.10 21.89 -7.64
C LEU A 179 7.03 21.74 -6.55
N THR A 180 5.81 21.33 -6.93
CA THR A 180 4.72 21.12 -5.96
C THR A 180 5.04 20.01 -4.98
N ALA A 181 5.61 18.89 -5.46
CA ALA A 181 5.94 17.76 -4.60
C ALA A 181 7.07 18.10 -3.62
N ILE A 182 8.12 18.81 -4.08
CA ILE A 182 9.19 19.30 -3.20
C ILE A 182 8.64 20.29 -2.18
N SER A 183 7.83 21.26 -2.61
CA SER A 183 7.26 22.27 -1.70
C SER A 183 6.41 21.62 -0.61
N ILE A 184 5.54 20.67 -0.98
CA ILE A 184 4.74 19.90 -0.02
C ILE A 184 5.62 19.12 0.96
N SER A 185 6.69 18.49 0.48
CA SER A 185 7.65 17.79 1.34
C SER A 185 8.32 18.74 2.33
N THR A 186 8.81 19.89 1.88
CA THR A 186 9.51 20.86 2.73
C THR A 186 8.59 21.52 3.76
N PHE A 187 7.37 21.89 3.39
CA PHE A 187 6.46 22.63 4.28
C PHE A 187 5.53 21.75 5.11
N ILE A 188 5.29 20.49 4.72
CA ILE A 188 4.39 19.59 5.46
C ILE A 188 5.16 18.45 6.11
N LEU A 189 5.92 17.66 5.35
CA LEU A 189 6.57 16.46 5.87
C LEU A 189 7.60 16.80 6.96
N ILE A 190 8.50 17.75 6.67
CA ILE A 190 9.61 18.08 7.57
C ILE A 190 9.10 18.69 8.88
N PRO A 191 8.21 19.70 8.89
CA PRO A 191 7.71 20.26 10.15
C PRO A 191 6.92 19.24 10.97
N VAL A 192 6.04 18.47 10.32
CA VAL A 192 5.25 17.43 11.02
C VAL A 192 6.18 16.39 11.65
N TYR A 193 7.17 15.89 10.92
CA TYR A 193 8.12 14.91 11.46
C TYR A 193 8.98 15.48 12.60
N PHE A 194 9.47 16.72 12.45
CA PHE A 194 10.31 17.36 13.46
C PHE A 194 9.55 17.62 14.77
N PHE A 195 8.38 18.27 14.71
CA PHE A 195 7.61 18.61 15.91
C PHE A 195 7.04 17.38 16.63
N THR A 196 6.74 16.31 15.89
CA THR A 196 6.26 15.07 16.50
C THR A 196 7.39 14.28 17.15
N GLY A 197 8.54 14.15 16.48
CA GLY A 197 9.66 13.34 16.97
C GLY A 197 10.47 13.99 18.10
N ILE A 198 10.57 15.32 18.17
CA ILE A 198 11.32 16.02 19.23
C ILE A 198 10.67 15.88 20.61
N ARG A 199 9.38 15.49 20.64
CA ARG A 199 8.60 15.32 21.87
C ARG A 199 8.92 14.00 22.60
N ASN A 200 9.54 13.04 21.91
CA ASN A 200 9.98 11.77 22.49
C ASN A 200 11.46 11.90 22.88
N PRO A 201 11.81 11.86 24.18
CA PRO A 201 13.19 12.08 24.64
C PRO A 201 14.15 11.03 24.06
N ASP A 202 13.70 9.78 23.91
CA ASP A 202 14.53 8.66 23.46
C ASP A 202 14.92 8.76 21.97
N THR A 203 14.06 9.36 21.14
CA THR A 203 14.31 9.49 19.69
C THR A 203 14.73 10.89 19.27
N LYS A 204 14.86 11.82 20.22
CA LYS A 204 15.07 13.26 19.94
C LYS A 204 16.26 13.52 19.02
N VAL A 205 17.40 12.91 19.33
CA VAL A 205 18.63 13.06 18.52
C VAL A 205 18.41 12.50 17.11
N ASN A 206 17.81 11.30 17.00
CA ASN A 206 17.49 10.68 15.71
C ASN A 206 16.55 11.56 14.88
N THR A 207 15.51 12.14 15.49
CA THR A 207 14.58 13.04 14.80
C THR A 207 15.29 14.29 14.28
N ILE A 208 16.15 14.93 15.08
CA ILE A 208 16.91 16.12 14.67
C ILE A 208 17.82 15.78 13.48
N VAL A 209 18.62 14.72 13.61
CA VAL A 209 19.54 14.28 12.55
C VAL A 209 18.78 13.95 11.26
N THR A 210 17.70 13.17 11.36
CA THR A 210 16.89 12.78 10.19
C THR A 210 16.25 14.00 9.53
N SER A 211 15.80 14.99 10.32
CA SER A 211 15.23 16.23 9.78
C SER A 211 16.25 17.06 9.02
N ILE A 212 17.49 17.17 9.53
CA ILE A 212 18.60 17.84 8.83
C ILE A 212 18.89 17.13 7.49
N VAL A 213 18.93 15.80 7.48
CA VAL A 213 19.13 15.00 6.26
C VAL A 213 18.00 15.24 5.26
N LEU A 214 16.74 15.29 5.70
CA LEU A 214 15.58 15.56 4.83
C LEU A 214 15.62 16.97 4.22
N ILE A 215 16.02 17.98 5.00
CA ILE A 215 16.20 19.36 4.48
C ILE A 215 17.32 19.38 3.43
N GLY A 216 18.46 18.75 3.73
CA GLY A 216 19.57 18.66 2.78
C GLY A 216 19.18 17.94 1.48
N ALA A 217 18.50 16.80 1.59
CA ALA A 217 18.03 16.02 0.44
C ALA A 217 17.02 16.80 -0.41
N THR A 218 16.02 17.44 0.21
CA THR A 218 15.03 18.25 -0.51
C THR A 218 15.65 19.50 -1.14
N GLY A 219 16.62 20.13 -0.47
CA GLY A 219 17.40 21.23 -1.02
C GLY A 219 18.19 20.82 -2.27
N LEU A 220 18.84 19.65 -2.25
CA LEU A 220 19.51 19.09 -3.43
C LEU A 220 18.52 18.82 -4.57
N LEU A 221 17.38 18.19 -4.28
CA LEU A 221 16.33 17.94 -5.29
C LEU A 221 15.78 19.25 -5.90
N PHE A 222 15.73 20.34 -5.12
CA PHE A 222 15.33 21.65 -5.61
C PHE A 222 16.35 22.23 -6.61
N THR A 223 17.65 21.99 -6.45
CA THR A 223 18.67 22.47 -7.41
C THR A 223 18.53 21.86 -8.80
N MET A 224 17.91 20.68 -8.92
CA MET A 224 17.67 20.03 -10.21
C MET A 224 16.53 20.66 -11.03
N ILE A 225 15.87 21.70 -10.51
CA ILE A 225 14.80 22.41 -11.22
C ILE A 225 15.40 23.31 -12.30
N ASN A 226 15.04 23.04 -13.55
CA ASN A 226 15.33 23.93 -14.66
C ASN A 226 14.46 25.19 -14.59
N LEU A 227 14.91 26.21 -13.85
CA LEU A 227 14.25 27.51 -13.70
C LEU A 227 14.23 28.36 -14.99
N ARG A 228 14.91 27.92 -16.05
CA ARG A 228 14.93 28.60 -17.36
C ARG A 228 14.77 27.55 -18.45
N PRO A 229 13.68 27.54 -19.26
CA PRO A 229 13.78 26.93 -20.58
C PRO A 229 14.90 27.68 -21.29
N ALA A 230 15.93 26.97 -21.75
CA ALA A 230 17.09 27.61 -22.35
C ALA A 230 16.59 28.57 -23.45
N LYS A 231 16.83 29.88 -23.31
CA LYS A 231 16.56 30.89 -24.36
C LYS A 231 17.06 30.40 -25.73
N GLN A 232 18.14 29.62 -25.70
CA GLN A 232 18.73 28.89 -26.81
C GLN A 232 17.76 27.95 -27.54
N GLN A 233 16.93 27.15 -26.86
CA GLN A 233 15.96 26.26 -27.52
C GLN A 233 14.86 27.04 -28.26
N ILE A 234 14.39 28.15 -27.68
CA ILE A 234 13.39 29.02 -28.32
C ILE A 234 14.01 29.70 -29.55
N GLN A 235 15.25 30.21 -29.42
CA GLN A 235 15.99 30.80 -30.53
C GLN A 235 16.27 29.80 -31.66
N ILE A 236 16.73 28.58 -31.35
CA ILE A 236 16.98 27.53 -32.34
C ILE A 236 15.68 27.17 -33.08
N LYS A 237 14.56 27.02 -32.35
CA LYS A 237 13.28 26.70 -32.95
C LYS A 237 12.76 27.83 -33.85
N MET A 238 12.95 29.09 -33.42
CA MET A 238 12.61 30.28 -34.20
C MET A 238 13.44 30.38 -35.49
N TYR A 239 14.77 30.16 -35.41
CA TYR A 239 15.64 30.13 -36.58
C TYR A 239 15.24 29.03 -37.57
N SER A 240 14.96 27.82 -37.08
CA SER A 240 14.52 26.73 -37.96
C SER A 240 13.18 27.02 -38.64
N TYR A 241 12.28 27.73 -37.97
CA TYR A 241 10.98 28.12 -38.53
C TYR A 241 11.16 29.15 -39.66
N ILE A 242 11.91 30.22 -39.41
CA ILE A 242 12.20 31.26 -40.40
C ILE A 242 12.91 30.65 -41.62
N GLN A 243 13.89 29.77 -41.40
CA GLN A 243 14.58 29.08 -42.49
C GLN A 243 13.64 28.20 -43.33
N SER A 244 12.71 27.50 -42.68
CA SER A 244 11.72 26.68 -43.40
C SER A 244 10.74 27.52 -44.23
N GLU A 245 10.36 28.69 -43.72
CA GLU A 245 9.47 29.63 -44.40
C GLU A 245 10.15 30.27 -45.62
N GLU A 246 11.42 30.67 -45.48
CA GLU A 246 12.22 31.17 -46.61
C GLU A 246 12.38 30.11 -47.72
N LEU A 247 12.60 28.84 -47.35
CA LEU A 247 12.69 27.74 -48.31
C LEU A 247 11.38 27.54 -49.06
N LEU A 248 10.24 27.58 -48.36
CA LEU A 248 8.90 27.51 -48.97
C LEU A 248 8.67 28.64 -49.96
N GLN A 249 9.00 29.89 -49.59
CA GLN A 249 8.88 31.04 -50.48
C GLN A 249 9.78 30.95 -51.71
N ARG A 250 10.99 30.39 -51.58
CA ARG A 250 11.90 30.15 -52.71
C ARG A 250 11.39 29.06 -53.64
N MET A 251 10.74 28.02 -53.11
CA MET A 251 10.11 26.97 -53.93
C MET A 251 8.89 27.50 -54.68
N GLN A 252 8.05 28.32 -54.04
CA GLN A 252 6.89 28.95 -54.69
C GLN A 252 7.28 29.95 -55.78
N ARG A 253 8.41 30.65 -55.66
CA ARG A 253 8.91 31.58 -56.70
C ARG A 253 9.54 30.88 -57.92
N LYS A 254 9.80 29.57 -57.86
CA LYS A 254 10.40 28.79 -58.95
C LYS A 254 9.38 27.97 -59.75
N LEU A 255 8.12 27.95 -59.33
CA LEU A 255 6.97 27.40 -60.03
C LEU A 255 6.24 28.53 -60.76
#